data_AF-A0A9W3SAR4-F1
#
_entry.id   AF-A0A9W3SAR4-F1
#
_cell.length_a   1.000
_cell.length_b   1.000
_cell.length_c   1.000
_cell.angle_alpha   90.00
_cell.angle_beta   90.00
_cell.angle_gamma   90.00
#
_symmetry.space_group_name_H-M   'P 1'
#
loop_
_entity.id
_entity.type
_entity.pdbx_description
1 polymer ?
#
loop_
_entity_poly.entity_id
_entity_poly.type
_entity_poly.pdbx_seq_one_letter_code
_entity_poly.pdbx_strand_id
1 'polypeptide(L)'
;MRLRLKLVSIHFIVLLMLSVSFVIYVPKEVYGSTTNLEGLGDISRYNAVVFGNHKAIGGDIEGAIAVQGDMDASGYTIVGAAAGTSNIVGEKWVDEGYPSLLLSGKFKKSREESFIIQNGIVVMTKESDPDRIIQSSYDRIVYKEKLEIDAKFNEFRNIVNQVSKNAGQYKTNTPIPNMSHGIGKDINNPNIYVSSELTGKINLDIRDVFLPNAKDKDFIVMYSDATEVTFKNGSILYDTNNIGRATDIVPTSQPYSPNSPFTELYGKVIWVFPNAKKITTEGYGVVGSVFAPNAVLETKGGSINGQAFVGAVQQTGGFEFHNFKFNWQHWNKPSTGKVKIKKVDSNNDNKKLVGAKFHIEDSKGKIVGELVTNKEGEAISKDLPKGNYTLVEIEAPKDYELLKDKIAVKVEKDAVVEIKIGNKKLPDPTGQFEIEKVDDKDINLKLQGAIFQVLDKEGKEVARLTTDEKGKVISSQLVLGKYTIKEIKAPNGYMLLRDPIEIEITEAVKTQKITVKNAKNNWVIPNTGGSGTTIFYVIGIMLMFGVLYFCKKNRIL
;
A
#
# COMPACT_ATOMS: atom_id res chain seq x y z
N MET A 1 -83.36 -23.72 -21.85
CA MET A 1 -81.93 -23.57 -22.24
C MET A 1 -81.11 -22.69 -21.29
N ARG A 2 -81.66 -21.64 -20.65
CA ARG A 2 -80.91 -20.77 -19.70
C ARG A 2 -80.52 -21.38 -18.34
N LEU A 3 -81.19 -22.43 -17.86
CA LEU A 3 -80.81 -23.10 -16.60
C LEU A 3 -79.65 -24.12 -16.76
N ARG A 4 -79.48 -24.73 -17.94
CA ARG A 4 -78.41 -25.72 -18.18
C ARG A 4 -77.02 -25.09 -18.36
N LEU A 5 -76.93 -23.82 -18.80
CA LEU A 5 -75.64 -23.12 -18.90
C LEU A 5 -75.07 -22.68 -17.53
N LYS A 6 -75.93 -22.40 -16.53
CA LYS A 6 -75.45 -22.01 -15.20
C LYS A 6 -74.85 -23.18 -14.41
N LEU A 7 -75.40 -24.39 -14.55
CA LEU A 7 -74.84 -25.56 -13.85
C LEU A 7 -73.49 -26.00 -14.41
N VAL A 8 -73.29 -25.93 -15.73
CA VAL A 8 -72.01 -26.28 -16.37
C VAL A 8 -70.90 -25.29 -15.97
N SER A 9 -71.23 -24.01 -15.81
CA SER A 9 -70.28 -22.98 -15.36
C SER A 9 -69.85 -23.17 -13.90
N ILE A 10 -70.77 -23.56 -13.00
CA ILE A 10 -70.42 -23.78 -11.59
C ILE A 10 -69.56 -25.03 -11.41
N HIS A 11 -69.88 -26.12 -12.12
CA HIS A 11 -69.05 -27.34 -12.04
C HIS A 11 -67.66 -27.13 -12.67
N PHE A 12 -67.54 -26.31 -13.72
CA PHE A 12 -66.24 -25.96 -14.29
C PHE A 12 -65.42 -25.06 -13.36
N ILE A 13 -66.06 -24.14 -12.63
CA ILE A 13 -65.39 -23.29 -11.63
C ILE A 13 -64.96 -24.09 -10.39
N VAL A 14 -65.78 -25.04 -9.91
CA VAL A 14 -65.41 -25.92 -8.80
C VAL A 14 -64.29 -26.88 -9.21
N LEU A 15 -64.30 -27.39 -10.45
CA LEU A 15 -63.21 -28.19 -11.00
C LEU A 15 -61.93 -27.35 -11.15
N LEU A 16 -62.02 -26.07 -11.57
CA LEU A 16 -60.90 -25.13 -11.64
C LEU A 16 -60.34 -24.81 -10.24
N MET A 17 -61.20 -24.63 -9.23
CA MET A 17 -60.77 -24.38 -7.85
C MET A 17 -60.16 -25.64 -7.19
N LEU A 18 -60.64 -26.83 -7.54
CA LEU A 18 -60.02 -28.11 -7.12
C LEU A 18 -58.70 -28.40 -7.86
N SER A 19 -58.54 -27.92 -9.10
CA SER A 19 -57.27 -28.02 -9.84
C SER A 19 -56.26 -26.90 -9.52
N VAL A 20 -56.71 -25.77 -8.95
CA VAL A 20 -55.84 -24.74 -8.33
C VAL A 20 -55.46 -25.11 -6.88
N SER A 21 -56.18 -26.05 -6.26
CA SER A 21 -55.83 -26.62 -4.94
C SER A 21 -54.89 -27.84 -5.02
N PHE A 22 -54.55 -28.28 -6.22
CA PHE A 22 -53.45 -29.21 -6.50
C PHE A 22 -52.29 -28.45 -7.17
N VAL A 23 -51.84 -27.36 -6.55
CA VAL A 23 -50.44 -26.96 -6.71
C VAL A 23 -49.62 -28.05 -6.05
N ILE A 24 -49.10 -28.93 -6.92
CA ILE A 24 -48.05 -29.91 -6.71
C ILE A 24 -47.41 -29.78 -5.31
N TYR A 25 -47.78 -30.69 -4.40
CA TYR A 25 -46.97 -31.02 -3.25
C TYR A 25 -45.70 -31.68 -3.80
N VAL A 26 -44.76 -30.85 -4.26
CA VAL A 26 -43.41 -31.30 -4.57
C VAL A 26 -42.85 -31.78 -3.23
N PRO A 27 -42.30 -33.01 -3.14
CA PRO A 27 -41.61 -33.42 -1.93
C PRO A 27 -40.61 -32.32 -1.58
N LYS A 28 -40.52 -31.98 -0.29
CA LYS A 28 -39.58 -30.99 0.25
C LYS A 28 -38.15 -31.48 -0.04
N GLU A 29 -37.71 -31.29 -1.28
CA GLU A 29 -36.34 -31.50 -1.69
C GLU A 29 -35.49 -30.49 -0.93
N VAL A 30 -34.33 -30.99 -0.55
CA VAL A 30 -33.30 -30.32 0.23
C VAL A 30 -32.88 -29.05 -0.51
N TYR A 31 -33.43 -27.90 -0.12
CA TYR A 31 -32.97 -26.59 -0.59
C TYR A 31 -32.26 -25.86 0.54
N GLY A 32 -30.97 -26.17 0.69
CA GLY A 32 -30.03 -25.10 0.97
C GLY A 32 -29.93 -24.29 -0.32
N SER A 33 -30.66 -23.18 -0.43
CA SER A 33 -30.30 -22.21 -1.46
C SER A 33 -28.93 -21.68 -1.06
N THR A 34 -27.92 -22.01 -1.84
CA THR A 34 -26.61 -21.34 -1.78
C THR A 34 -26.85 -19.90 -2.18
N THR A 35 -27.22 -19.10 -1.19
CA THR A 35 -27.16 -17.65 -1.29
C THR A 35 -25.69 -17.31 -1.17
N ASN A 36 -25.14 -16.57 -2.12
CA ASN A 36 -23.74 -16.16 -2.09
C ASN A 36 -23.56 -15.12 -0.97
N LEU A 37 -23.52 -15.59 0.27
CA LEU A 37 -23.12 -14.78 1.42
C LEU A 37 -21.61 -14.54 1.30
N GLU A 38 -21.24 -13.31 0.95
CA GLU A 38 -19.84 -12.87 0.86
C GLU A 38 -19.18 -12.82 2.25
N GLY A 39 -19.97 -12.60 3.30
CA GLY A 39 -19.54 -12.62 4.70
C GLY A 39 -20.55 -11.94 5.61
N LEU A 40 -20.20 -11.71 6.88
CA LEU A 40 -21.07 -11.00 7.83
C LEU A 40 -21.02 -9.47 7.70
N GLY A 41 -20.37 -8.94 6.66
CA GLY A 41 -20.15 -7.50 6.48
C GLY A 41 -19.18 -6.90 7.50
N ASP A 42 -18.76 -5.67 7.24
CA ASP A 42 -18.08 -4.82 8.21
C ASP A 42 -19.06 -3.83 8.87
N ILE A 43 -18.56 -3.05 9.83
CA ILE A 43 -19.38 -2.10 10.58
C ILE A 43 -19.98 -0.98 9.71
N SER A 44 -19.37 -0.67 8.56
CA SER A 44 -19.85 0.37 7.64
C SER A 44 -21.12 -0.04 6.90
N ARG A 45 -21.38 -1.35 6.79
CA ARG A 45 -22.58 -1.90 6.17
C ARG A 45 -23.86 -1.51 6.91
N TYR A 46 -23.84 -1.55 8.23
CA TYR A 46 -25.04 -1.51 9.06
C TYR A 46 -25.47 -0.08 9.41
N ASN A 47 -26.69 0.33 9.08
CA ASN A 47 -27.28 1.59 9.53
C ASN A 47 -27.33 1.66 11.05
N ALA A 48 -27.64 0.53 11.69
CA ALA A 48 -27.59 0.39 13.13
C ALA A 48 -26.89 -0.90 13.54
N VAL A 49 -26.01 -0.80 14.54
CA VAL A 49 -25.48 -1.94 15.29
C VAL A 49 -25.97 -1.81 16.72
N VAL A 50 -26.80 -2.76 17.12
CA VAL A 50 -27.40 -2.85 18.44
C VAL A 50 -26.72 -3.97 19.20
N PHE A 51 -25.93 -3.63 20.21
CA PHE A 51 -25.14 -4.61 20.98
C PHE A 51 -25.95 -5.36 22.05
N GLY A 52 -27.27 -5.25 22.01
CA GLY A 52 -28.21 -5.82 22.96
C GLY A 52 -29.56 -5.95 22.28
N ASN A 53 -30.64 -5.76 23.03
CA ASN A 53 -31.98 -6.02 22.51
C ASN A 53 -32.51 -4.86 21.66
N HIS A 54 -33.29 -5.18 20.63
CA HIS A 54 -34.02 -4.22 19.82
C HIS A 54 -35.52 -4.52 19.87
N LYS A 55 -36.29 -3.56 20.36
CA LYS A 55 -37.75 -3.58 20.34
C LYS A 55 -38.25 -2.60 19.28
N ALA A 56 -38.79 -3.11 18.19
CA ALA A 56 -39.30 -2.34 17.06
C ALA A 56 -40.83 -2.20 17.16
N ILE A 57 -41.30 -1.12 17.79
CA ILE A 57 -42.73 -0.80 17.88
C ILE A 57 -43.03 0.43 17.03
N GLY A 58 -43.23 0.20 15.74
CA GLY A 58 -43.71 1.23 14.83
C GLY A 58 -42.63 2.26 14.49
N GLY A 59 -41.62 1.79 13.77
CA GLY A 59 -40.58 2.62 13.17
C GLY A 59 -39.97 1.90 11.96
N ASP A 60 -39.20 2.65 11.18
CA ASP A 60 -38.60 2.16 9.94
C ASP A 60 -37.08 1.99 10.08
N ILE A 61 -36.52 1.01 9.35
CA ILE A 61 -35.08 0.83 9.18
C ILE A 61 -34.80 0.82 7.68
N GLU A 62 -34.39 1.97 7.16
CA GLU A 62 -34.08 2.14 5.75
C GLU A 62 -32.68 1.57 5.42
N GLY A 63 -32.41 0.30 5.70
CA GLY A 63 -31.15 -0.35 5.38
C GLY A 63 -30.83 -1.56 6.25
N ALA A 64 -29.53 -1.87 6.35
CA ALA A 64 -29.07 -3.04 7.08
C ALA A 64 -28.97 -2.78 8.60
N ILE A 65 -29.33 -3.77 9.42
CA ILE A 65 -29.20 -3.72 10.88
C ILE A 65 -28.55 -4.99 11.43
N ALA A 66 -27.70 -4.82 12.44
CA ALA A 66 -27.12 -5.90 13.22
C ALA A 66 -27.63 -5.83 14.66
N VAL A 67 -28.26 -6.90 15.17
CA VAL A 67 -28.77 -7.01 16.54
C VAL A 67 -28.11 -8.20 17.26
N GLN A 68 -27.36 -7.93 18.31
CA GLN A 68 -26.68 -8.96 19.10
C GLN A 68 -27.65 -9.69 20.05
N GLY A 69 -28.58 -8.94 20.63
CA GLY A 69 -29.60 -9.48 21.54
C GLY A 69 -30.85 -9.94 20.80
N ASP A 70 -31.94 -10.00 21.55
CA ASP A 70 -33.26 -10.36 21.00
C ASP A 70 -33.83 -9.20 20.19
N MET A 71 -34.51 -9.54 19.09
CA MET A 71 -35.26 -8.61 18.26
C MET A 71 -36.76 -8.87 18.40
N ASP A 72 -37.46 -7.93 19.02
CA ASP A 72 -38.91 -7.95 19.17
C ASP A 72 -39.56 -6.98 18.18
N ALA A 73 -39.97 -7.52 17.03
CA ALA A 73 -40.70 -6.83 15.97
C ALA A 73 -42.22 -7.14 16.04
N SER A 74 -42.74 -7.36 17.25
CA SER A 74 -44.18 -7.59 17.46
C SER A 74 -45.03 -6.32 17.43
N GLY A 75 -44.42 -5.13 17.49
CA GLY A 75 -45.16 -3.87 17.40
C GLY A 75 -45.57 -3.55 15.96
N TYR A 76 -46.69 -2.83 15.82
CA TYR A 76 -47.30 -2.48 14.53
C TYR A 76 -47.81 -1.03 14.60
N THR A 77 -47.50 -0.21 13.59
CA THR A 77 -47.99 1.17 13.47
C THR A 77 -49.28 1.21 12.65
N ILE A 78 -50.42 1.43 13.30
CA ILE A 78 -51.66 1.89 12.65
C ILE A 78 -51.69 3.41 12.82
N VAL A 79 -51.16 4.19 11.86
CA VAL A 79 -51.68 5.50 11.38
C VAL A 79 -50.61 6.29 10.59
N GLY A 80 -51.00 6.83 9.42
CA GLY A 80 -50.61 8.19 9.03
C GLY A 80 -49.69 8.43 7.82
N ALA A 81 -48.92 7.45 7.35
CA ALA A 81 -48.29 7.50 6.02
C ALA A 81 -49.06 6.54 5.10
N ALA A 82 -49.29 6.93 3.85
CA ALA A 82 -50.12 6.15 2.93
C ALA A 82 -49.62 4.69 2.84
N ALA A 83 -50.49 3.75 3.21
CA ALA A 83 -50.25 2.31 3.44
C ALA A 83 -49.53 1.99 4.77
N GLY A 84 -50.20 1.25 5.65
CA GLY A 84 -49.62 0.78 6.92
C GLY A 84 -48.28 0.09 6.68
N THR A 85 -47.21 0.64 7.23
CA THR A 85 -45.85 0.15 7.01
C THR A 85 -45.49 -0.83 8.11
N SER A 86 -45.15 -2.05 7.72
CA SER A 86 -44.44 -3.02 8.55
C SER A 86 -43.13 -2.43 9.08
N ASN A 87 -42.53 -3.01 10.13
CA ASN A 87 -41.11 -2.72 10.37
C ASN A 87 -40.34 -3.26 9.15
N ILE A 88 -39.80 -2.37 8.31
CA ILE A 88 -39.04 -2.75 7.13
C ILE A 88 -37.57 -2.79 7.52
N VAL A 89 -36.88 -3.87 7.17
CA VAL A 89 -35.41 -3.94 7.15
C VAL A 89 -35.02 -4.31 5.73
N GLY A 90 -34.22 -3.51 5.04
CA GLY A 90 -33.95 -3.86 3.65
C GLY A 90 -33.21 -2.85 2.80
N GLU A 91 -32.66 -3.35 1.70
CA GLU A 91 -31.80 -2.62 0.79
C GLU A 91 -32.64 -1.97 -0.31
N LYS A 92 -32.55 -0.65 -0.47
CA LYS A 92 -33.34 0.05 -1.49
C LYS A 92 -32.87 -0.24 -2.93
N TRP A 93 -31.62 -0.69 -3.20
CA TRP A 93 -31.08 -0.62 -4.58
C TRP A 93 -30.16 -1.74 -5.09
N VAL A 94 -29.23 -2.33 -4.32
CA VAL A 94 -28.31 -3.37 -4.82
C VAL A 94 -27.95 -4.38 -3.72
N ASP A 95 -28.19 -5.66 -4.02
CA ASP A 95 -27.76 -6.79 -3.20
C ASP A 95 -26.24 -7.04 -3.34
N GLU A 96 -25.49 -6.73 -2.29
CA GLU A 96 -24.03 -6.87 -2.24
C GLU A 96 -23.58 -8.24 -1.68
N GLY A 97 -24.51 -9.17 -1.43
CA GLY A 97 -24.18 -10.48 -0.84
C GLY A 97 -23.87 -10.43 0.66
N TYR A 98 -24.22 -9.34 1.35
CA TYR A 98 -24.05 -9.16 2.80
C TYR A 98 -25.40 -9.16 3.54
N PRO A 99 -25.41 -9.30 4.87
CA PRO A 99 -26.65 -9.32 5.63
C PRO A 99 -27.35 -7.96 5.63
N SER A 100 -28.65 -7.96 5.37
CA SER A 100 -29.53 -6.83 5.66
C SER A 100 -30.07 -6.95 7.10
N LEU A 101 -30.16 -8.17 7.62
CA LEU A 101 -30.37 -8.46 9.04
C LEU A 101 -29.31 -9.45 9.53
N LEU A 102 -28.49 -9.04 10.50
CA LEU A 102 -27.61 -9.93 11.26
C LEU A 102 -28.12 -10.07 12.69
N LEU A 103 -28.54 -11.27 13.09
CA LEU A 103 -29.21 -11.50 14.38
C LEU A 103 -28.55 -12.64 15.18
N SER A 104 -28.13 -12.36 16.42
CA SER A 104 -27.60 -13.39 17.33
C SER A 104 -28.62 -13.89 18.37
N GLY A 105 -29.58 -13.06 18.77
CA GLY A 105 -30.63 -13.43 19.73
C GLY A 105 -31.92 -13.96 19.09
N LYS A 106 -32.97 -14.07 19.89
CA LYS A 106 -34.29 -14.56 19.46
C LYS A 106 -35.04 -13.49 18.69
N PHE A 107 -35.77 -13.93 17.67
CA PHE A 107 -36.67 -13.11 16.90
C PHE A 107 -38.12 -13.34 17.35
N LYS A 108 -38.89 -12.27 17.45
CA LYS A 108 -40.32 -12.32 17.73
C LYS A 108 -41.08 -11.38 16.81
N LYS A 109 -42.17 -11.86 16.22
CA LYS A 109 -43.17 -11.06 15.51
C LYS A 109 -44.58 -11.43 15.97
N SER A 110 -45.54 -10.50 15.86
CA SER A 110 -46.93 -10.77 16.30
C SER A 110 -47.80 -11.30 15.18
N ARG A 111 -47.51 -10.89 13.93
CA ARG A 111 -48.22 -11.27 12.71
C ARG A 111 -47.25 -11.31 11.54
N GLU A 112 -47.68 -11.84 10.40
CA GLU A 112 -46.80 -11.95 9.22
C GLU A 112 -46.35 -10.57 8.75
N GLU A 113 -47.28 -9.62 8.71
CA GLU A 113 -47.12 -8.24 8.27
C GLU A 113 -46.45 -7.31 9.30
N SER A 114 -46.09 -7.79 10.50
CA SER A 114 -45.45 -6.89 11.50
C SER A 114 -43.96 -6.65 11.24
N PHE A 115 -43.35 -7.46 10.36
CA PHE A 115 -41.94 -7.35 9.98
C PHE A 115 -41.76 -7.80 8.53
N ILE A 116 -41.15 -6.96 7.71
CA ILE A 116 -40.86 -7.24 6.30
C ILE A 116 -39.36 -7.07 6.08
N ILE A 117 -38.76 -8.02 5.38
CA ILE A 117 -37.39 -7.88 4.89
C ILE A 117 -37.47 -7.54 3.40
N GLN A 118 -37.08 -6.32 3.05
CA GLN A 118 -37.14 -5.84 1.68
C GLN A 118 -35.81 -6.12 0.99
N ASN A 119 -35.73 -7.20 0.20
CA ASN A 119 -34.53 -7.61 -0.55
C ASN A 119 -33.27 -7.69 0.31
N GLY A 120 -32.89 -8.89 0.75
CA GLY A 120 -31.75 -9.01 1.65
C GLY A 120 -31.36 -10.42 1.99
N ILE A 121 -30.21 -10.57 2.65
CA ILE A 121 -29.83 -11.81 3.32
C ILE A 121 -30.08 -11.63 4.83
N VAL A 122 -30.78 -12.59 5.42
CA VAL A 122 -30.89 -12.73 6.87
C VAL A 122 -29.83 -13.69 7.32
N VAL A 123 -28.90 -13.24 8.15
CA VAL A 123 -27.98 -14.13 8.83
C VAL A 123 -28.39 -14.21 10.29
N MET A 124 -28.71 -15.43 10.74
CA MET A 124 -29.11 -15.66 12.12
C MET A 124 -28.66 -17.01 12.65
N THR A 125 -28.83 -17.24 13.95
CA THR A 125 -28.62 -18.57 14.53
C THR A 125 -29.85 -19.45 14.29
N LYS A 126 -29.69 -20.79 14.35
CA LYS A 126 -30.85 -21.69 14.29
C LYS A 126 -31.82 -21.50 15.46
N GLU A 127 -31.32 -21.04 16.60
CA GLU A 127 -32.10 -20.79 17.82
C GLU A 127 -32.80 -19.43 17.80
N SER A 128 -32.40 -18.54 16.88
CA SER A 128 -32.98 -17.21 16.73
C SER A 128 -34.44 -17.28 16.28
N ASP A 129 -34.80 -18.25 15.45
CA ASP A 129 -36.16 -18.42 14.92
C ASP A 129 -36.55 -19.92 14.89
N PRO A 130 -36.81 -20.53 16.07
CA PRO A 130 -37.09 -21.97 16.17
C PRO A 130 -38.37 -22.36 15.44
N ASP A 131 -39.36 -21.45 15.43
CA ASP A 131 -40.68 -21.66 14.83
C ASP A 131 -40.73 -21.23 13.36
N ARG A 132 -39.60 -20.77 12.79
CA ARG A 132 -39.44 -20.35 11.39
C ARG A 132 -40.41 -19.21 10.99
N ILE A 133 -40.68 -18.31 11.92
CA ILE A 133 -41.62 -17.19 11.74
C ILE A 133 -41.13 -16.17 10.70
N ILE A 134 -39.84 -16.11 10.37
CA ILE A 134 -39.30 -15.14 9.39
C ILE A 134 -39.60 -15.53 7.93
N GLN A 135 -40.01 -16.77 7.64
CA GLN A 135 -40.01 -17.36 6.28
C GLN A 135 -41.03 -16.82 5.25
N SER A 136 -41.68 -15.67 5.43
CA SER A 136 -42.72 -15.18 4.52
C SER A 136 -42.16 -14.75 3.14
N SER A 137 -42.16 -15.70 2.21
CA SER A 137 -42.23 -15.60 0.74
C SER A 137 -41.15 -14.84 -0.07
N TYR A 138 -40.16 -14.17 0.54
CA TYR A 138 -39.13 -13.42 -0.22
C TYR A 138 -37.67 -13.55 0.32
N ASP A 139 -37.43 -14.33 1.37
CA ASP A 139 -36.20 -14.18 2.17
C ASP A 139 -35.13 -15.26 1.99
N ARG A 140 -33.88 -14.78 1.91
CA ARG A 140 -32.66 -15.57 1.87
C ARG A 140 -32.09 -15.69 3.27
N ILE A 141 -32.39 -16.79 3.96
CA ILE A 141 -31.92 -17.05 5.32
C ILE A 141 -30.66 -17.91 5.28
N VAL A 142 -29.59 -17.45 5.94
CA VAL A 142 -28.37 -18.21 6.19
C VAL A 142 -28.20 -18.40 7.68
N TYR A 143 -28.06 -19.65 8.11
CA TYR A 143 -27.80 -19.98 9.50
C TYR A 143 -26.30 -20.03 9.77
N LYS A 144 -25.86 -19.35 10.82
CA LYS A 144 -24.48 -19.39 11.34
C LYS A 144 -24.44 -19.81 12.80
N GLU A 145 -23.28 -20.27 13.24
CA GLU A 145 -23.05 -20.58 14.65
C GLU A 145 -23.10 -19.30 15.48
N LYS A 146 -23.69 -19.37 16.68
CA LYS A 146 -23.81 -18.21 17.58
C LYS A 146 -22.45 -17.56 17.86
N LEU A 147 -21.43 -18.38 18.07
CA LEU A 147 -20.05 -17.92 18.29
C LEU A 147 -19.49 -17.10 17.13
N GLU A 148 -19.84 -17.43 15.88
CA GLU A 148 -19.39 -16.70 14.68
C GLU A 148 -20.01 -15.29 14.64
N ILE A 149 -21.31 -15.20 14.89
CA ILE A 149 -22.03 -13.92 14.93
C ILE A 149 -21.55 -13.08 16.12
N ASP A 150 -21.42 -13.67 17.31
CA ASP A 150 -20.97 -12.96 18.51
C ASP A 150 -19.53 -12.45 18.38
N ALA A 151 -18.64 -13.21 17.71
CA ALA A 151 -17.29 -12.74 17.39
C ALA A 151 -17.31 -11.48 16.50
N LYS A 152 -18.23 -11.41 15.53
CA LYS A 152 -18.43 -10.23 14.68
C LYS A 152 -18.94 -9.03 15.48
N PHE A 153 -19.86 -9.23 16.43
CA PHE A 153 -20.27 -8.13 17.33
C PHE A 153 -19.15 -7.65 18.25
N ASN A 154 -18.27 -8.54 18.70
CA ASN A 154 -17.08 -8.14 19.47
C ASN A 154 -16.13 -7.28 18.63
N GLU A 155 -15.94 -7.60 17.34
CA GLU A 155 -15.21 -6.75 16.39
C GLU A 155 -15.84 -5.36 16.27
N PHE A 156 -17.15 -5.29 16.03
CA PHE A 156 -17.88 -4.02 15.94
C PHE A 156 -17.75 -3.19 17.22
N ARG A 157 -17.88 -3.84 18.39
CA ARG A 157 -17.75 -3.19 19.69
C ARG A 157 -16.34 -2.62 19.90
N ASN A 158 -15.31 -3.34 19.49
CA ASN A 158 -13.93 -2.86 19.57
C ASN A 158 -13.71 -1.62 18.68
N ILE A 159 -14.24 -1.61 17.46
CA ILE A 159 -14.16 -0.45 16.56
C ILE A 159 -14.85 0.76 17.20
N VAL A 160 -16.08 0.59 17.70
CA VAL A 160 -16.85 1.66 18.35
C VAL A 160 -16.14 2.21 19.60
N ASN A 161 -15.60 1.34 20.44
CA ASN A 161 -14.83 1.75 21.62
C ASN A 161 -13.56 2.53 21.22
N GLN A 162 -12.91 2.15 20.12
CA GLN A 162 -11.75 2.88 19.60
C GLN A 162 -12.14 4.26 19.05
N VAL A 163 -13.28 4.38 18.35
CA VAL A 163 -13.86 5.68 17.95
C VAL A 163 -14.08 6.55 19.18
N SER A 164 -14.74 6.02 20.21
CA SER A 164 -15.00 6.76 21.45
C SER A 164 -13.73 7.21 22.15
N LYS A 165 -12.73 6.33 22.23
CA LYS A 165 -11.42 6.64 22.82
C LYS A 165 -10.69 7.75 22.06
N ASN A 166 -10.72 7.72 20.73
CA ASN A 166 -10.07 8.74 19.90
C ASN A 166 -10.79 10.09 19.99
N ALA A 167 -12.13 10.07 19.90
CA ALA A 167 -12.95 11.26 20.02
C ALA A 167 -12.75 11.98 21.37
N GLY A 168 -12.62 11.23 22.47
CA GLY A 168 -12.38 11.81 23.80
C GLY A 168 -11.01 12.48 23.99
N GLN A 169 -10.09 12.33 23.02
CA GLN A 169 -8.79 13.03 23.03
C GLN A 169 -8.87 14.41 22.38
N TYR A 170 -9.87 14.65 21.53
CA TYR A 170 -10.02 15.94 20.85
C TYR A 170 -10.50 17.01 21.82
N LYS A 171 -9.90 18.20 21.72
CA LYS A 171 -10.19 19.36 22.56
C LYS A 171 -9.98 20.63 21.77
N THR A 172 -10.82 21.62 22.01
CA THR A 172 -10.65 22.98 21.49
C THR A 172 -10.43 23.95 22.65
N ASN A 173 -9.58 24.96 22.42
CA ASN A 173 -9.45 26.17 23.23
C ASN A 173 -9.84 27.44 22.44
N THR A 174 -10.32 27.27 21.21
CA THR A 174 -10.75 28.35 20.31
C THR A 174 -12.16 28.09 19.80
N PRO A 175 -13.20 28.17 20.66
CA PRO A 175 -14.59 28.10 20.21
C PRO A 175 -14.87 29.17 19.15
N ILE A 176 -15.62 28.78 18.12
CA ILE A 176 -16.10 29.72 17.11
C ILE A 176 -17.30 30.47 17.71
N PRO A 177 -17.30 31.82 17.70
CA PRO A 177 -18.40 32.61 18.24
C PRO A 177 -19.76 32.18 17.66
N ASN A 178 -20.78 32.23 18.51
CA ASN A 178 -22.17 31.88 18.21
C ASN A 178 -22.44 30.40 17.91
N MET A 179 -21.44 29.53 17.76
CA MET A 179 -21.67 28.10 17.53
C MET A 179 -22.10 27.40 18.82
N SER A 180 -23.00 26.43 18.69
CA SER A 180 -23.50 25.69 19.85
C SER A 180 -22.37 24.91 20.53
N HIS A 181 -22.48 24.71 21.84
CA HIS A 181 -21.65 23.78 22.61
C HIS A 181 -20.13 24.06 22.56
N GLY A 182 -19.76 25.32 22.32
CA GLY A 182 -18.37 25.75 22.20
C GLY A 182 -17.59 25.00 21.10
N ILE A 183 -18.24 24.69 19.98
CA ILE A 183 -17.59 24.03 18.84
C ILE A 183 -16.45 24.91 18.33
N GLY A 184 -15.26 24.33 18.17
CA GLY A 184 -14.10 24.99 17.61
C GLY A 184 -13.07 24.02 17.05
N LYS A 185 -11.96 24.54 16.54
CA LYS A 185 -10.87 23.73 15.97
C LYS A 185 -10.20 22.89 17.05
N ASP A 186 -10.00 21.60 16.77
CA ASP A 186 -9.17 20.77 17.65
C ASP A 186 -7.73 21.32 17.71
N ILE A 187 -7.14 21.26 18.90
CA ILE A 187 -5.79 21.79 19.18
C ILE A 187 -4.71 21.10 18.34
N ASN A 188 -4.89 19.79 18.06
CA ASN A 188 -3.88 18.97 17.41
C ASN A 188 -4.22 18.64 15.94
N ASN A 189 -5.47 18.82 15.54
CA ASN A 189 -5.95 18.53 14.19
C ASN A 189 -6.89 19.64 13.67
N PRO A 190 -6.39 20.60 12.87
CA PRO A 190 -7.20 21.72 12.37
C PRO A 190 -8.27 21.33 11.34
N ASN A 191 -8.29 20.07 10.88
CA ASN A 191 -9.35 19.53 10.02
C ASN A 191 -10.55 19.01 10.83
N ILE A 192 -10.44 18.95 12.15
CA ILE A 192 -11.52 18.49 13.04
C ILE A 192 -12.04 19.69 13.83
N TYR A 193 -13.37 19.79 13.87
CA TYR A 193 -14.05 20.55 14.91
C TYR A 193 -14.46 19.65 16.06
N VAL A 194 -14.45 20.19 17.27
CA VAL A 194 -14.83 19.47 18.49
C VAL A 194 -15.59 20.39 19.44
N SER A 195 -16.62 19.85 20.10
CA SER A 195 -17.38 20.55 21.15
C SER A 195 -16.59 20.62 22.46
N SER A 196 -16.72 21.72 23.21
CA SER A 196 -16.06 21.88 24.52
C SER A 196 -17.02 21.91 25.71
N GLU A 197 -18.30 22.26 25.51
CA GLU A 197 -19.26 22.51 26.60
C GLU A 197 -20.20 21.31 26.89
N LEU A 198 -19.87 20.13 26.38
CA LEU A 198 -20.68 18.93 26.54
C LEU A 198 -20.16 17.97 27.62
N THR A 199 -19.00 18.23 28.21
CA THR A 199 -18.40 17.38 29.26
C THR A 199 -18.77 17.87 30.67
N GLY A 200 -18.73 16.98 31.66
CA GLY A 200 -19.08 17.26 33.06
C GLY A 200 -20.59 17.35 33.33
N LYS A 201 -21.44 16.89 32.41
CA LYS A 201 -22.90 16.91 32.54
C LYS A 201 -23.41 15.53 32.91
N ILE A 202 -24.34 15.42 33.85
CA ILE A 202 -25.02 14.13 34.14
C ILE A 202 -26.13 13.90 33.11
N ASN A 203 -26.96 14.92 32.92
CA ASN A 203 -28.05 14.96 31.95
C ASN A 203 -27.74 16.02 30.88
N LEU A 204 -27.84 15.65 29.62
CA LEU A 204 -27.56 16.52 28.49
C LEU A 204 -28.79 16.63 27.57
N ASP A 205 -29.36 17.83 27.50
CA ASP A 205 -30.37 18.16 26.50
C ASP A 205 -29.72 18.80 25.28
N ILE A 206 -30.03 18.26 24.10
CA ILE A 206 -29.57 18.74 22.79
C ILE A 206 -30.81 19.26 22.05
N ARG A 207 -30.76 20.53 21.67
CA ARG A 207 -31.77 21.23 20.86
C ARG A 207 -31.10 22.36 20.10
N ASP A 208 -31.63 22.72 18.94
CA ASP A 208 -31.20 23.88 18.13
C ASP A 208 -29.66 24.02 18.03
N VAL A 209 -29.04 23.03 17.36
CA VAL A 209 -27.58 22.96 17.27
C VAL A 209 -27.12 23.78 16.08
N PHE A 210 -26.33 24.81 16.35
CA PHE A 210 -25.75 25.65 15.33
C PHE A 210 -24.30 25.22 15.05
N LEU A 211 -24.08 24.77 13.80
CA LEU A 211 -22.82 24.21 13.31
C LEU A 211 -22.07 25.21 12.42
N PRO A 212 -20.73 25.31 12.55
CA PRO A 212 -19.89 26.14 11.70
C PRO A 212 -19.69 25.52 10.31
N ASN A 213 -19.30 26.33 9.32
CA ASN A 213 -18.92 25.84 8.00
C ASN A 213 -17.88 24.71 8.07
N ALA A 214 -18.21 23.55 7.52
CA ALA A 214 -17.45 22.32 7.61
C ALA A 214 -16.94 21.82 6.26
N LYS A 215 -16.96 22.66 5.21
CA LYS A 215 -16.60 22.25 3.85
C LYS A 215 -15.17 21.72 3.77
N ASP A 216 -14.24 22.40 4.43
CA ASP A 216 -12.81 22.06 4.53
C ASP A 216 -12.47 21.18 5.75
N LYS A 217 -13.49 20.62 6.41
CA LYS A 217 -13.31 19.77 7.60
C LYS A 217 -13.61 18.31 7.29
N ASP A 218 -12.88 17.46 7.99
CA ASP A 218 -13.09 16.01 7.96
C ASP A 218 -14.30 15.66 8.86
N PHE A 219 -14.33 16.19 10.08
CA PHE A 219 -15.36 15.86 11.07
C PHE A 219 -15.74 17.03 11.98
N ILE A 220 -16.97 16.98 12.51
CA ILE A 220 -17.42 17.73 13.68
C ILE A 220 -17.74 16.71 14.79
N VAL A 221 -16.92 16.70 15.84
CA VAL A 221 -17.00 15.76 16.95
C VAL A 221 -17.74 16.37 18.13
N MET A 222 -18.94 15.86 18.39
CA MET A 222 -19.77 16.21 19.53
C MET A 222 -19.56 15.17 20.63
N TYR A 223 -18.62 15.43 21.54
CA TYR A 223 -18.22 14.49 22.59
C TYR A 223 -18.81 14.88 23.95
N SER A 224 -19.47 13.94 24.63
CA SER A 224 -19.97 14.12 26.00
C SER A 224 -19.72 12.88 26.86
N ASP A 225 -19.45 13.09 28.14
CA ASP A 225 -19.35 12.05 29.17
C ASP A 225 -20.67 11.84 29.94
N ALA A 226 -21.77 12.46 29.49
CA ALA A 226 -23.08 12.36 30.13
C ALA A 226 -23.64 10.94 30.17
N THR A 227 -24.36 10.65 31.26
CA THR A 227 -25.02 9.37 31.48
C THR A 227 -26.41 9.31 30.84
N GLU A 228 -27.07 10.45 30.71
CA GLU A 228 -28.35 10.59 30.01
C GLU A 228 -28.29 11.71 28.98
N VAL A 229 -28.74 11.42 27.76
CA VAL A 229 -28.79 12.39 26.66
C VAL A 229 -30.20 12.42 26.07
N THR A 230 -30.72 13.61 25.82
CA THR A 230 -32.03 13.80 25.18
C THR A 230 -31.87 14.71 23.96
N PHE A 231 -32.19 14.21 22.77
CA PHE A 231 -32.39 15.01 21.58
C PHE A 231 -33.84 15.50 21.56
N LYS A 232 -34.04 16.76 21.98
CA LYS A 232 -35.35 17.41 22.04
C LYS A 232 -35.69 18.07 20.72
N ASN A 233 -36.98 18.21 20.40
CA ASN A 233 -37.48 18.97 19.26
C ASN A 233 -36.69 20.27 19.04
N GLY A 234 -36.25 20.47 17.80
CA GLY A 234 -35.41 21.59 17.38
C GLY A 234 -34.80 21.31 16.00
N SER A 235 -33.86 22.15 15.59
CA SER A 235 -33.24 22.08 14.26
C SER A 235 -31.72 21.94 14.31
N ILE A 236 -31.12 21.53 13.19
CA ILE A 236 -29.70 21.79 12.92
C ILE A 236 -29.63 23.06 12.06
N LEU A 237 -28.94 24.06 12.58
CA LEU A 237 -28.64 25.31 11.91
C LEU A 237 -27.21 25.23 11.35
N TYR A 238 -26.98 25.69 10.13
CA TYR A 238 -25.68 25.55 9.47
C TYR A 238 -25.22 26.86 8.83
N ASP A 239 -23.95 27.19 9.02
CA ASP A 239 -23.28 28.33 8.39
C ASP A 239 -22.64 27.93 7.06
N THR A 240 -23.45 27.78 6.02
CA THR A 240 -22.99 27.44 4.66
C THR A 240 -22.07 28.49 4.05
N ASN A 241 -22.18 29.75 4.47
CA ASN A 241 -21.42 30.88 3.90
C ASN A 241 -20.22 31.30 4.75
N ASN A 242 -19.96 30.64 5.88
CA ASN A 242 -18.86 30.92 6.80
C ASN A 242 -18.85 32.38 7.32
N ILE A 243 -20.03 32.88 7.71
CA ILE A 243 -20.24 34.26 8.17
C ILE A 243 -20.49 34.38 9.68
N GLY A 244 -20.36 33.29 10.44
CA GLY A 244 -20.53 33.26 11.90
C GLY A 244 -21.97 33.29 12.37
N ARG A 245 -22.95 33.01 11.49
CA ARG A 245 -24.38 32.89 11.79
C ARG A 245 -25.04 31.86 10.86
N ALA A 246 -26.18 31.31 11.29
CA ALA A 246 -26.90 30.34 10.49
C ALA A 246 -27.39 30.97 9.18
N THR A 247 -27.08 30.33 8.07
CA THR A 247 -27.55 30.72 6.73
C THR A 247 -28.52 29.71 6.17
N ASP A 248 -28.52 28.48 6.69
CA ASP A 248 -29.45 27.44 6.31
C ASP A 248 -29.96 26.68 7.55
N ILE A 249 -31.19 26.19 7.44
CA ILE A 249 -31.75 25.17 8.32
C ILE A 249 -31.62 23.85 7.59
N VAL A 250 -30.95 22.86 8.20
CA VAL A 250 -30.71 21.57 7.55
C VAL A 250 -32.00 20.74 7.55
N PRO A 251 -32.56 20.40 6.37
CA PRO A 251 -33.77 19.58 6.28
C PRO A 251 -33.42 18.11 6.55
N THR A 252 -33.86 17.56 7.68
CA THR A 252 -33.53 16.20 8.15
C THR A 252 -34.45 15.11 7.62
N SER A 253 -35.44 15.47 6.79
CA SER A 253 -36.41 14.57 6.17
C SER A 253 -36.31 14.52 4.64
N GLN A 254 -35.26 15.11 4.04
CA GLN A 254 -35.11 15.12 2.59
C GLN A 254 -34.38 13.88 2.06
N PRO A 255 -34.67 13.42 0.83
CA PRO A 255 -33.84 12.45 0.12
C PRO A 255 -32.41 12.95 -0.08
N TYR A 256 -31.49 12.02 -0.35
CA TYR A 256 -30.12 12.37 -0.73
C TYR A 256 -30.12 13.33 -1.93
N SER A 257 -29.46 14.47 -1.78
CA SER A 257 -29.28 15.48 -2.83
C SER A 257 -27.83 15.94 -2.86
N PRO A 258 -27.09 15.69 -3.95
CA PRO A 258 -25.69 16.08 -4.03
C PRO A 258 -25.53 17.60 -3.86
N ASN A 259 -24.50 18.01 -3.13
CA ASN A 259 -24.19 19.42 -2.82
C ASN A 259 -25.22 20.14 -1.92
N SER A 260 -26.04 19.42 -1.17
CA SER A 260 -26.92 20.02 -0.16
C SER A 260 -26.21 20.17 1.21
N PRO A 261 -26.61 21.15 2.05
CA PRO A 261 -26.13 21.30 3.43
C PRO A 261 -26.19 20.00 4.24
N PHE A 262 -27.28 19.25 4.08
CA PHE A 262 -27.46 17.96 4.72
C PHE A 262 -26.42 16.92 4.24
N THR A 263 -26.20 16.81 2.92
CA THR A 263 -25.21 15.88 2.38
C THR A 263 -23.78 16.20 2.78
N GLU A 264 -23.48 17.47 3.03
CA GLU A 264 -22.17 17.88 3.54
C GLU A 264 -21.95 17.44 4.99
N LEU A 265 -23.03 17.34 5.79
CA LEU A 265 -22.96 17.13 7.23
C LEU A 265 -23.14 15.68 7.69
N TYR A 266 -24.03 14.87 7.09
CA TYR A 266 -24.40 13.54 7.65
C TYR A 266 -23.18 12.62 7.85
N GLY A 267 -22.18 12.72 6.95
CA GLY A 267 -20.97 11.89 7.01
C GLY A 267 -19.86 12.46 7.91
N LYS A 268 -19.99 13.72 8.33
CA LYS A 268 -18.97 14.48 9.08
C LYS A 268 -19.32 14.70 10.54
N VAL A 269 -20.61 14.86 10.86
CA VAL A 269 -21.05 15.07 12.25
C VAL A 269 -21.07 13.73 12.97
N ILE A 270 -20.44 13.67 14.14
CA ILE A 270 -20.52 12.51 15.03
C ILE A 270 -20.88 12.91 16.46
N TRP A 271 -21.74 12.11 17.07
CA TRP A 271 -22.18 12.23 18.44
C TRP A 271 -21.59 11.08 19.24
N VAL A 272 -20.75 11.36 20.23
CA VAL A 272 -19.94 10.35 20.92
C VAL A 272 -20.23 10.41 22.42
N PHE A 273 -20.88 9.36 22.92
CA PHE A 273 -21.41 9.26 24.27
C PHE A 273 -21.00 7.93 24.94
N PRO A 274 -19.70 7.74 25.27
CA PRO A 274 -19.20 6.46 25.77
C PRO A 274 -19.83 6.02 27.10
N ASN A 275 -20.22 6.98 27.93
CA ASN A 275 -20.75 6.76 29.28
C ASN A 275 -22.28 6.72 29.33
N ALA A 276 -22.96 7.11 28.23
CA ALA A 276 -24.40 7.17 28.21
C ALA A 276 -25.01 5.79 28.50
N LYS A 277 -26.00 5.79 29.40
CA LYS A 277 -26.86 4.65 29.71
C LYS A 277 -28.21 4.77 29.05
N LYS A 278 -28.63 6.01 28.77
CA LYS A 278 -29.89 6.32 28.10
C LYS A 278 -29.71 7.44 27.10
N ILE A 279 -30.27 7.25 25.91
CA ILE A 279 -30.46 8.28 24.90
C ILE A 279 -31.95 8.34 24.57
N THR A 280 -32.53 9.54 24.57
CA THR A 280 -33.93 9.75 24.18
C THR A 280 -34.01 10.63 22.94
N THR A 281 -34.86 10.28 21.97
CA THR A 281 -35.23 11.19 20.86
C THR A 281 -36.70 11.60 20.98
N GLU A 282 -36.99 12.90 20.94
CA GLU A 282 -38.34 13.45 21.03
C GLU A 282 -38.67 14.19 19.73
N GLY A 283 -38.93 13.44 18.65
CA GLY A 283 -39.22 14.01 17.32
C GLY A 283 -38.03 14.62 16.58
N TYR A 284 -36.82 14.60 17.17
CA TYR A 284 -35.64 15.22 16.59
C TYR A 284 -35.02 14.40 15.45
N GLY A 285 -34.72 15.06 14.32
CA GLY A 285 -33.90 14.49 13.25
C GLY A 285 -32.42 14.69 13.55
N VAL A 286 -31.75 13.68 14.11
CA VAL A 286 -30.32 13.73 14.39
C VAL A 286 -29.57 13.73 13.06
N VAL A 287 -28.65 14.69 12.84
CA VAL A 287 -27.72 14.69 11.71
C VAL A 287 -26.38 14.13 12.18
N GLY A 288 -25.86 13.14 11.46
CA GLY A 288 -24.61 12.49 11.82
C GLY A 288 -24.78 11.15 12.52
N SER A 289 -23.65 10.51 12.79
CA SER A 289 -23.62 9.16 13.38
C SER A 289 -23.52 9.22 14.91
N VAL A 290 -24.18 8.28 15.60
CA VAL A 290 -24.26 8.22 17.07
C VAL A 290 -23.48 7.01 17.59
N PHE A 291 -22.48 7.25 18.44
CA PHE A 291 -21.65 6.24 19.09
C PHE A 291 -21.93 6.22 20.60
N ALA A 292 -22.77 5.29 21.05
CA ALA A 292 -23.18 5.15 22.44
C ALA A 292 -23.36 3.66 22.82
N PRO A 293 -22.27 2.86 22.80
CA PRO A 293 -22.33 1.39 22.80
C PRO A 293 -22.94 0.75 24.05
N ASN A 294 -23.21 1.55 25.08
CA ASN A 294 -23.75 1.13 26.37
C ASN A 294 -25.14 1.72 26.67
N ALA A 295 -25.67 2.54 25.76
CA ALA A 295 -26.92 3.25 25.98
C ALA A 295 -28.13 2.49 25.43
N VAL A 296 -29.24 2.57 26.14
CA VAL A 296 -30.57 2.27 25.59
C VAL A 296 -31.05 3.51 24.83
N LEU A 297 -31.29 3.37 23.53
CA LEU A 297 -31.91 4.39 22.69
C LEU A 297 -33.43 4.24 22.76
N GLU A 298 -34.10 5.15 23.45
CA GLU A 298 -35.56 5.26 23.52
C GLU A 298 -36.04 6.34 22.54
N THR A 299 -36.86 5.97 21.56
CA THR A 299 -37.31 6.92 20.54
C THR A 299 -38.79 7.23 20.71
N LYS A 300 -39.15 8.50 20.50
CA LYS A 300 -40.53 9.01 20.44
C LYS A 300 -40.68 9.81 19.14
N GLY A 301 -40.48 9.13 18.01
CA GLY A 301 -40.36 9.73 16.68
C GLY A 301 -39.01 10.40 16.42
N GLY A 302 -38.87 11.01 15.24
CA GLY A 302 -37.62 11.58 14.73
C GLY A 302 -36.83 10.59 13.87
N SER A 303 -35.55 10.87 13.64
CA SER A 303 -34.70 9.99 12.84
C SER A 303 -33.22 10.11 13.22
N ILE A 304 -32.41 9.11 12.86
CA ILE A 304 -30.95 9.24 12.78
C ILE A 304 -30.55 9.27 11.31
N ASN A 305 -29.98 10.40 10.90
CA ASN A 305 -29.42 10.66 9.58
C ASN A 305 -27.91 10.41 9.59
N GLY A 306 -27.55 9.16 9.83
CA GLY A 306 -26.19 8.66 10.01
C GLY A 306 -26.27 7.20 10.46
N GLN A 307 -25.18 6.66 11.00
CA GLN A 307 -25.19 5.33 11.61
C GLN A 307 -25.38 5.39 13.13
N ALA A 308 -26.00 4.37 13.72
CA ALA A 308 -26.21 4.26 15.15
C ALA A 308 -25.48 3.04 15.74
N PHE A 309 -24.67 3.23 16.76
CA PHE A 309 -23.95 2.19 17.48
C PHE A 309 -24.33 2.23 18.95
N VAL A 310 -25.33 1.44 19.34
CA VAL A 310 -26.03 1.59 20.63
C VAL A 310 -26.13 0.27 21.39
N GLY A 311 -26.32 0.36 22.71
CA GLY A 311 -26.41 -0.82 23.58
C GLY A 311 -27.74 -1.57 23.44
N ALA A 312 -28.85 -0.85 23.28
CA ALA A 312 -30.18 -1.41 23.02
C ALA A 312 -31.06 -0.35 22.35
N VAL A 313 -32.17 -0.78 21.75
CA VAL A 313 -33.13 0.12 21.10
C VAL A 313 -34.56 -0.19 21.54
N GLN A 314 -35.28 0.85 21.96
CA GLN A 314 -36.73 0.87 22.14
C GLN A 314 -37.31 1.86 21.13
N GLN A 315 -37.66 1.37 19.96
CA GLN A 315 -38.09 2.19 18.83
C GLN A 315 -39.60 2.40 18.90
N THR A 316 -40.04 3.65 19.02
CA THR A 316 -41.46 4.04 19.00
C THR A 316 -41.70 5.37 18.27
N GLY A 317 -42.97 5.67 17.99
CA GLY A 317 -43.41 6.97 17.49
C GLY A 317 -43.03 7.26 16.03
N GLY A 318 -42.84 6.23 15.20
CA GLY A 318 -42.48 6.38 13.80
C GLY A 318 -41.01 6.74 13.57
N PHE A 319 -40.12 6.39 14.51
CA PHE A 319 -38.70 6.71 14.38
C PHE A 319 -38.02 5.95 13.24
N GLU A 320 -37.13 6.61 12.51
CA GLU A 320 -36.46 6.06 11.32
C GLU A 320 -34.93 6.01 11.47
N PHE A 321 -34.32 4.86 11.15
CA PHE A 321 -32.88 4.77 10.89
C PHE A 321 -32.63 4.93 9.38
N HIS A 322 -32.10 6.06 8.94
CA HIS A 322 -31.88 6.33 7.52
C HIS A 322 -30.58 5.70 6.98
N ASN A 323 -30.50 5.54 5.65
CA ASN A 323 -29.33 4.98 4.95
C ASN A 323 -28.19 5.98 4.71
N PHE A 324 -27.83 6.78 5.71
CA PHE A 324 -26.71 7.71 5.61
C PHE A 324 -25.51 7.14 6.36
N LYS A 325 -24.37 6.98 5.66
CA LYS A 325 -23.20 6.29 6.20
C LYS A 325 -22.21 7.26 6.83
N PHE A 326 -21.57 6.81 7.90
CA PHE A 326 -20.42 7.50 8.47
C PHE A 326 -19.24 7.46 7.49
N ASN A 327 -18.43 8.52 7.45
CA ASN A 327 -17.25 8.56 6.59
C ASN A 327 -16.08 7.75 7.19
N TRP A 328 -16.22 6.43 7.19
CA TRP A 328 -15.23 5.49 7.71
C TRP A 328 -13.86 5.62 7.02
N GLN A 329 -13.84 6.00 5.74
CA GLN A 329 -12.59 6.16 4.98
C GLN A 329 -11.74 7.33 5.49
N HIS A 330 -12.39 8.40 5.97
CA HIS A 330 -11.68 9.55 6.55
C HIS A 330 -11.42 9.38 8.05
N TRP A 331 -12.26 8.60 8.77
CA TRP A 331 -12.12 8.43 10.21
C TRP A 331 -10.85 7.65 10.55
N ASN A 332 -9.95 8.27 11.31
CA ASN A 332 -8.63 7.74 11.62
C ASN A 332 -7.78 7.36 10.40
N LYS A 333 -7.78 8.14 9.29
CA LYS A 333 -6.68 8.03 8.33
C LYS A 333 -5.38 8.27 9.12
N PRO A 334 -4.50 7.26 9.30
CA PRO A 334 -3.26 7.49 10.02
C PRO A 334 -2.53 8.59 9.27
N SER A 335 -1.95 9.55 9.97
CA SER A 335 -1.08 10.53 9.34
C SER A 335 0.07 9.75 8.69
N THR A 336 0.03 9.50 7.38
CA THR A 336 1.04 8.70 6.67
C THR A 336 1.90 9.58 5.78
N GLY A 337 3.08 9.07 5.42
CA GLY A 337 3.92 9.60 4.35
C GLY A 337 4.66 8.45 3.67
N LYS A 338 5.56 8.78 2.75
CA LYS A 338 6.37 7.79 2.01
C LYS A 338 7.85 8.13 2.08
N VAL A 339 8.67 7.12 1.90
CA VAL A 339 10.11 7.27 1.72
C VAL A 339 10.45 6.90 0.28
N LYS A 340 11.15 7.79 -0.41
CA LYS A 340 11.74 7.55 -1.72
C LYS A 340 13.25 7.49 -1.57
N ILE A 341 13.89 6.46 -2.11
CA ILE A 341 15.35 6.37 -2.15
C ILE A 341 15.86 6.55 -3.57
N LYS A 342 17.04 7.15 -3.68
CA LYS A 342 17.80 7.27 -4.92
C LYS A 342 19.21 6.72 -4.72
N LYS A 343 19.48 5.58 -5.35
CA LYS A 343 20.70 4.81 -5.21
C LYS A 343 21.71 5.15 -6.30
N VAL A 344 22.91 5.52 -5.88
CA VAL A 344 23.98 5.98 -6.77
C VAL A 344 25.33 5.37 -6.39
N ASP A 345 26.29 5.46 -7.31
CA ASP A 345 27.71 5.24 -7.03
C ASP A 345 28.23 6.37 -6.13
N SER A 346 28.93 6.04 -5.04
CA SER A 346 29.45 7.04 -4.08
C SER A 346 30.44 8.02 -4.69
N ASN A 347 31.10 7.67 -5.79
CA ASN A 347 32.06 8.52 -6.50
C ASN A 347 31.46 9.16 -7.76
N ASN A 348 30.23 8.80 -8.15
CA ASN A 348 29.57 9.35 -9.32
C ASN A 348 28.04 9.31 -9.18
N ASP A 349 27.46 10.44 -8.77
CA ASP A 349 26.02 10.61 -8.60
C ASP A 349 25.18 10.36 -9.87
N ASN A 350 25.77 10.47 -11.06
CA ASN A 350 25.07 10.22 -12.32
C ASN A 350 24.94 8.71 -12.63
N LYS A 351 25.74 7.87 -11.97
CA LYS A 351 25.67 6.41 -12.12
C LYS A 351 24.63 5.84 -11.15
N LYS A 352 23.44 5.56 -11.68
CA LYS A 352 22.30 5.00 -10.92
C LYS A 352 22.47 3.49 -10.72
N LEU A 353 22.07 2.98 -9.56
CA LEU A 353 22.28 1.59 -9.18
C LEU A 353 20.96 0.83 -9.01
N VAL A 354 20.75 -0.16 -9.88
CA VAL A 354 19.59 -1.06 -9.88
C VAL A 354 19.81 -2.26 -8.96
N GLY A 355 18.73 -2.75 -8.36
CA GLY A 355 18.73 -4.01 -7.61
C GLY A 355 19.21 -3.92 -6.16
N ALA A 356 19.48 -2.73 -5.62
CA ALA A 356 19.72 -2.60 -4.17
C ALA A 356 18.43 -2.95 -3.42
N LYS A 357 18.52 -3.80 -2.39
CA LYS A 357 17.38 -4.16 -1.54
C LYS A 357 17.54 -3.58 -0.15
N PHE A 358 16.48 -2.94 0.35
CA PHE A 358 16.41 -2.39 1.69
C PHE A 358 15.23 -2.96 2.46
N HIS A 359 15.43 -3.18 3.75
CA HIS A 359 14.34 -3.26 4.72
C HIS A 359 14.06 -1.88 5.31
N ILE A 360 12.79 -1.63 5.61
CA ILE A 360 12.32 -0.51 6.42
C ILE A 360 11.96 -1.07 7.79
N GLU A 361 12.72 -0.69 8.81
CA GLU A 361 12.49 -1.08 10.22
C GLU A 361 11.80 0.06 10.97
N ASP A 362 10.81 -0.26 11.80
CA ASP A 362 10.20 0.70 12.72
C ASP A 362 11.10 0.99 13.95
N SER A 363 10.67 1.89 14.83
CA SER A 363 11.40 2.22 16.08
C SER A 363 11.66 1.04 17.03
N LYS A 364 11.00 -0.10 16.84
CA LYS A 364 11.17 -1.34 17.62
C LYS A 364 12.01 -2.38 16.88
N GLY A 365 12.52 -2.06 15.69
CA GLY A 365 13.30 -2.98 14.84
C GLY A 365 12.44 -3.96 14.06
N LYS A 366 11.11 -3.79 14.00
CA LYS A 366 10.24 -4.65 13.19
C LYS A 366 10.29 -4.21 11.73
N ILE A 367 10.46 -5.18 10.82
CA ILE A 367 10.38 -4.93 9.37
C ILE A 367 8.92 -4.60 8.99
N VAL A 368 8.72 -3.44 8.39
CA VAL A 368 7.41 -2.92 7.97
C VAL A 368 7.28 -2.72 6.46
N GLY A 369 8.39 -2.82 5.73
CA GLY A 369 8.41 -2.74 4.27
C GLY A 369 9.76 -3.10 3.68
N GLU A 370 9.77 -3.26 2.37
CA GLU A 370 10.96 -3.54 1.57
C GLU A 370 11.01 -2.59 0.37
N LEU A 371 12.22 -2.26 -0.09
CA LEU A 371 12.46 -1.45 -1.28
C LEU A 371 13.47 -2.15 -2.18
N VAL A 372 13.20 -2.18 -3.48
CA VAL A 372 14.15 -2.66 -4.49
C VAL A 372 14.32 -1.59 -5.55
N THR A 373 15.56 -1.14 -5.79
CA THR A 373 15.80 -0.04 -6.73
C THR A 373 15.60 -0.49 -8.18
N ASN A 374 14.89 0.32 -8.96
CA ASN A 374 14.65 0.11 -10.38
C ASN A 374 15.85 0.53 -11.25
N LYS A 375 15.69 0.53 -12.58
CA LYS A 375 16.74 0.88 -13.54
C LYS A 375 17.26 2.31 -13.39
N GLU A 376 16.40 3.21 -12.90
CA GLU A 376 16.68 4.60 -12.62
C GLU A 376 17.36 4.79 -11.24
N GLY A 377 17.58 3.69 -10.51
CA GLY A 377 18.14 3.67 -9.16
C GLY A 377 17.14 4.15 -8.10
N GLU A 378 15.85 4.16 -8.39
CA GLU A 378 14.83 4.68 -7.49
C GLU A 378 13.96 3.57 -6.90
N ALA A 379 13.51 3.75 -5.67
CA ALA A 379 12.45 2.94 -5.06
C ALA A 379 11.60 3.83 -4.15
N ILE A 380 10.31 3.53 -4.03
CA ILE A 380 9.38 4.26 -3.17
C ILE A 380 8.59 3.28 -2.30
N SER A 381 8.40 3.63 -1.03
CA SER A 381 7.65 2.81 -0.09
C SER A 381 6.14 2.90 -0.35
N LYS A 382 5.41 1.92 0.19
CA LYS A 382 3.99 2.11 0.53
C LYS A 382 3.81 3.22 1.56
N ASP A 383 2.57 3.60 1.85
CA ASP A 383 2.27 4.53 2.93
C ASP A 383 2.73 3.97 4.29
N LEU A 384 3.50 4.79 5.00
CA LEU A 384 4.03 4.50 6.33
C LEU A 384 3.42 5.49 7.33
N PRO A 385 2.98 5.05 8.53
CA PRO A 385 2.58 5.96 9.59
C PRO A 385 3.67 7.00 9.90
N LYS A 386 3.27 8.23 10.27
CA LYS A 386 4.18 9.28 10.72
C LYS A 386 5.02 8.76 11.89
N GLY A 387 6.33 8.91 11.80
CA GLY A 387 7.23 8.35 12.78
C GLY A 387 8.66 8.23 12.28
N ASN A 388 9.52 7.69 13.15
CA ASN A 388 10.91 7.42 12.83
C ASN A 388 11.08 5.96 12.38
N TYR A 389 11.82 5.78 11.30
CA TYR A 389 12.16 4.50 10.70
C TYR A 389 13.65 4.43 10.43
N THR A 390 14.10 3.22 10.16
CA THR A 390 15.48 2.93 9.78
C THR A 390 15.50 2.14 8.47
N LEU A 391 16.26 2.61 7.50
CA LEU A 391 16.55 1.87 6.27
C LEU A 391 17.82 1.05 6.47
N VAL A 392 17.75 -0.23 6.14
CA VAL A 392 18.87 -1.18 6.23
C VAL A 392 19.07 -1.82 4.87
N GLU A 393 20.23 -1.61 4.24
CA GLU A 393 20.56 -2.31 3.00
C GLU A 393 20.85 -3.78 3.33
N ILE A 394 20.11 -4.70 2.70
CA ILE A 394 20.25 -6.14 2.90
C ILE A 394 20.92 -6.82 1.71
N GLU A 395 20.89 -6.19 0.54
CA GLU A 395 21.55 -6.67 -0.68
C GLU A 395 22.05 -5.46 -1.47
N ALA A 396 23.36 -5.43 -1.71
CA ALA A 396 23.98 -4.39 -2.50
C ALA A 396 23.69 -4.59 -3.99
N PRO A 397 23.72 -3.53 -4.81
CA PRO A 397 23.81 -3.67 -6.25
C PRO A 397 24.97 -4.55 -6.67
N LYS A 398 24.84 -5.25 -7.80
CA LYS A 398 25.91 -6.07 -8.36
C LYS A 398 27.19 -5.24 -8.54
N ASP A 399 28.33 -5.80 -8.11
CA ASP A 399 29.68 -5.19 -8.14
C ASP A 399 29.87 -4.00 -7.17
N TYR A 400 29.01 -3.86 -6.16
CA TYR A 400 29.12 -2.83 -5.12
C TYR A 400 29.25 -3.44 -3.72
N GLU A 401 29.95 -2.74 -2.84
CA GLU A 401 30.04 -3.08 -1.41
C GLU A 401 28.68 -2.84 -0.73
N LEU A 402 28.26 -3.76 0.15
CA LEU A 402 27.06 -3.61 0.98
C LEU A 402 27.25 -2.50 2.02
N LEU A 403 26.28 -1.60 2.12
CA LEU A 403 26.27 -0.55 3.12
C LEU A 403 26.05 -1.14 4.51
N LYS A 404 27.02 -0.94 5.41
CA LYS A 404 26.93 -1.43 6.81
C LYS A 404 26.15 -0.48 7.70
N ASP A 405 26.16 0.81 7.37
CA ASP A 405 25.51 1.84 8.17
C ASP A 405 24.00 1.86 7.92
N LYS A 406 23.25 1.96 9.02
CA LYS A 406 21.80 2.14 8.97
C LYS A 406 21.45 3.62 8.77
N ILE A 407 20.37 3.89 8.02
CA ILE A 407 19.95 5.25 7.70
C ILE A 407 18.64 5.58 8.41
N ALA A 408 18.66 6.56 9.31
CA ALA A 408 17.46 7.04 9.97
C ALA A 408 16.63 7.93 9.02
N VAL A 409 15.32 7.74 9.01
CA VAL A 409 14.37 8.57 8.27
C VAL A 409 13.15 8.89 9.11
N LYS A 410 12.72 10.15 9.07
CA LYS A 410 11.51 10.62 9.73
C LYS A 410 10.43 10.83 8.68
N VAL A 411 9.37 10.02 8.73
CA VAL A 411 8.20 10.15 7.86
C VAL A 411 7.25 11.19 8.47
N GLU A 412 6.87 12.18 7.66
CA GLU A 412 5.92 13.24 8.00
C GLU A 412 4.59 13.08 7.24
N LYS A 413 3.55 13.77 7.70
CA LYS A 413 2.21 13.70 7.12
C LYS A 413 2.19 14.16 5.66
N ASP A 414 1.56 13.38 4.79
CA ASP A 414 1.31 13.66 3.37
C ASP A 414 2.58 14.09 2.59
N ALA A 415 3.75 13.63 3.06
CA ALA A 415 5.05 13.98 2.50
C ALA A 415 5.75 12.75 1.90
N VAL A 416 6.54 12.97 0.85
CA VAL A 416 7.50 12.00 0.32
C VAL A 416 8.90 12.47 0.72
N VAL A 417 9.55 11.73 1.61
CA VAL A 417 10.90 12.03 2.05
C VAL A 417 11.89 11.35 1.11
N GLU A 418 12.64 12.14 0.34
CA GLU A 418 13.63 11.64 -0.61
C GLU A 418 15.03 11.55 0.02
N ILE A 419 15.68 10.40 -0.12
CA ILE A 419 17.03 10.14 0.42
C ILE A 419 17.94 9.62 -0.69
N LYS A 420 19.09 10.28 -0.87
CA LYS A 420 20.17 9.79 -1.75
C LYS A 420 21.11 8.87 -0.97
N ILE A 421 21.38 7.68 -1.50
CA ILE A 421 22.20 6.66 -0.83
C ILE A 421 23.30 6.16 -1.78
N GLY A 422 24.57 6.35 -1.43
CA GLY A 422 25.74 5.93 -2.22
C GLY A 422 26.29 4.56 -1.82
N ASN A 423 26.66 3.71 -2.79
CA ASN A 423 27.52 2.54 -2.52
C ASN A 423 28.86 2.70 -3.22
N LYS A 424 29.91 2.18 -2.57
CA LYS A 424 31.25 2.12 -3.13
C LYS A 424 31.36 0.92 -4.08
N LYS A 425 31.86 1.16 -5.30
CA LYS A 425 32.12 0.09 -6.27
C LYS A 425 33.21 -0.85 -5.72
N LEU A 426 33.02 -2.15 -5.87
CA LEU A 426 34.07 -3.12 -5.61
C LEU A 426 35.25 -2.90 -6.58
N PRO A 427 36.50 -3.18 -6.15
CA PRO A 427 37.63 -3.21 -7.06
C PRO A 427 37.38 -4.18 -8.21
N ASP A 428 37.82 -3.83 -9.42
CA ASP A 428 37.73 -4.76 -10.55
C ASP A 428 38.62 -5.99 -10.27
N PRO A 429 38.16 -7.21 -10.60
CA PRO A 429 38.94 -8.42 -10.36
C PRO A 429 40.26 -8.40 -11.16
N THR A 430 41.31 -8.96 -10.58
CA THR A 430 42.66 -8.97 -11.15
C THR A 430 43.26 -10.38 -11.22
N GLY A 431 44.22 -10.55 -12.12
CA GLY A 431 45.04 -11.76 -12.28
C GLY A 431 46.44 -11.42 -12.81
N GLN A 432 47.25 -12.44 -13.05
CA GLN A 432 48.63 -12.27 -13.55
C GLN A 432 49.03 -13.41 -14.50
N PHE A 433 50.16 -13.24 -15.20
CA PHE A 433 50.74 -14.29 -16.04
C PHE A 433 52.25 -14.44 -15.81
N GLU A 434 52.77 -15.62 -16.14
CA GLU A 434 54.20 -15.96 -16.08
C GLU A 434 54.68 -16.29 -17.51
N ILE A 435 55.75 -15.62 -17.94
CA ILE A 435 56.49 -15.97 -19.16
C ILE A 435 57.65 -16.88 -18.79
N GLU A 436 57.78 -17.98 -19.51
CA GLU A 436 59.00 -18.79 -19.56
C GLU A 436 59.63 -18.68 -20.96
N LYS A 437 60.81 -18.07 -21.03
CA LYS A 437 61.56 -17.80 -22.24
C LYS A 437 62.60 -18.89 -22.49
N VAL A 438 62.53 -19.47 -23.67
CA VAL A 438 63.34 -20.65 -24.05
C VAL A 438 63.86 -20.53 -25.49
N ASP A 439 64.83 -21.38 -25.82
CA ASP A 439 65.32 -21.58 -27.19
C ASP A 439 64.28 -22.34 -28.04
N ASP A 440 64.26 -22.07 -29.35
CA ASP A 440 63.29 -22.66 -30.28
C ASP A 440 63.55 -24.14 -30.59
N LYS A 441 64.81 -24.57 -30.52
CA LYS A 441 65.27 -25.94 -30.78
C LYS A 441 65.53 -26.74 -29.50
N ASP A 442 65.91 -26.08 -28.41
CA ASP A 442 66.11 -26.70 -27.10
C ASP A 442 65.29 -26.02 -26.00
N ILE A 443 64.10 -26.53 -25.72
CA ILE A 443 63.18 -25.98 -24.71
C ILE A 443 63.76 -25.98 -23.28
N ASN A 444 64.80 -26.77 -23.02
CA ASN A 444 65.47 -26.82 -21.72
C ASN A 444 66.47 -25.66 -21.55
N LEU A 445 66.92 -25.06 -22.65
CA LEU A 445 67.77 -23.88 -22.63
C LEU A 445 66.93 -22.63 -22.34
N LYS A 446 67.01 -22.15 -21.10
CA LYS A 446 66.28 -20.96 -20.62
C LYS A 446 67.03 -19.69 -20.96
N LEU A 447 66.32 -18.66 -21.41
CA LEU A 447 66.92 -17.44 -21.93
C LEU A 447 66.66 -16.24 -21.03
N GLN A 448 67.73 -15.72 -20.44
CA GLN A 448 67.73 -14.51 -19.63
C GLN A 448 67.77 -13.24 -20.49
N GLY A 449 67.19 -12.15 -19.97
CA GLY A 449 67.40 -10.80 -20.48
C GLY A 449 66.52 -10.41 -21.68
N ALA A 450 65.55 -11.24 -22.07
CA ALA A 450 64.44 -10.80 -22.92
C ALA A 450 63.63 -9.73 -22.19
N ILE A 451 63.31 -8.62 -22.87
CA ILE A 451 62.44 -7.56 -22.35
C ILE A 451 61.13 -7.57 -23.13
N PHE A 452 60.02 -7.62 -22.40
CA PHE A 452 58.67 -7.59 -22.92
C PHE A 452 57.94 -6.30 -22.52
N GLN A 453 57.21 -5.73 -23.46
CA GLN A 453 56.23 -4.66 -23.26
C GLN A 453 54.84 -5.28 -23.24
N VAL A 454 54.04 -4.98 -22.21
CA VAL A 454 52.66 -5.46 -22.06
C VAL A 454 51.71 -4.31 -22.31
N LEU A 455 50.82 -4.48 -23.29
CA LEU A 455 49.83 -3.50 -23.71
C LEU A 455 48.42 -4.00 -23.36
N ASP A 456 47.56 -3.11 -22.85
CA ASP A 456 46.12 -3.40 -22.72
C ASP A 456 45.40 -3.37 -24.09
N LYS A 457 44.10 -3.64 -24.09
CA LYS A 457 43.28 -3.65 -25.32
C LYS A 457 43.20 -2.27 -26.00
N GLU A 458 43.43 -1.19 -25.26
CA GLU A 458 43.52 0.18 -25.76
C GLU A 458 44.92 0.53 -26.31
N GLY A 459 45.90 -0.38 -26.18
CA GLY A 459 47.26 -0.20 -26.64
C GLY A 459 48.14 0.61 -25.68
N LYS A 460 47.72 0.84 -24.44
CA LYS A 460 48.51 1.52 -23.41
C LYS A 460 49.46 0.52 -22.73
N GLU A 461 50.71 0.93 -22.53
CA GLU A 461 51.69 0.14 -21.77
C GLU A 461 51.30 0.07 -20.30
N VAL A 462 51.04 -1.14 -19.82
CA VAL A 462 50.64 -1.44 -18.44
C VAL A 462 51.75 -2.11 -17.64
N ALA A 463 52.73 -2.72 -18.30
CA ALA A 463 53.90 -3.30 -17.65
C ALA A 463 55.09 -3.46 -18.61
N ARG A 464 56.30 -3.52 -18.03
CA ARG A 464 57.54 -3.88 -18.71
C ARG A 464 58.25 -4.96 -17.92
N LEU A 465 58.52 -6.10 -18.55
CA LEU A 465 58.94 -7.34 -17.90
C LEU A 465 60.30 -7.79 -18.45
N THR A 466 61.23 -8.19 -17.58
CA THR A 466 62.54 -8.75 -17.98
C THR A 466 62.71 -10.14 -17.43
N THR A 467 63.13 -11.08 -18.27
CA THR A 467 63.35 -12.49 -17.89
C THR A 467 64.62 -12.65 -17.04
N ASP A 468 64.51 -13.42 -15.97
CA ASP A 468 65.59 -13.74 -15.03
C ASP A 468 66.55 -14.82 -15.57
N GLU A 469 67.52 -15.24 -14.75
CA GLU A 469 68.51 -16.30 -15.09
C GLU A 469 67.87 -17.65 -15.43
N LYS A 470 66.65 -17.90 -14.95
CA LYS A 470 65.86 -19.12 -15.24
C LYS A 470 64.94 -18.93 -16.45
N GLY A 471 65.09 -17.80 -17.16
CA GLY A 471 64.26 -17.41 -18.29
C GLY A 471 62.83 -17.04 -17.90
N LYS A 472 62.55 -16.70 -16.64
CA LYS A 472 61.19 -16.47 -16.14
C LYS A 472 60.91 -15.01 -15.82
N VAL A 473 59.66 -14.59 -15.96
CA VAL A 473 59.15 -13.33 -15.41
C VAL A 473 57.65 -13.42 -15.14
N ILE A 474 57.19 -12.81 -14.04
CA ILE A 474 55.78 -12.75 -13.65
C ILE A 474 55.29 -11.30 -13.74
N SER A 475 54.09 -11.08 -14.25
CA SER A 475 53.46 -9.75 -14.32
C SER A 475 53.01 -9.26 -12.94
N SER A 476 52.79 -7.94 -12.79
CA SER A 476 51.96 -7.42 -11.70
C SER A 476 50.51 -7.91 -11.86
N GLN A 477 49.69 -7.66 -10.83
CA GLN A 477 48.24 -7.87 -10.92
C GLN A 477 47.64 -6.90 -11.93
N LEU A 478 46.97 -7.44 -12.94
CA LEU A 478 46.31 -6.74 -14.03
C LEU A 478 44.81 -7.07 -14.00
N VAL A 479 43.96 -6.13 -14.41
CA VAL A 479 42.51 -6.35 -14.52
C VAL A 479 42.23 -7.51 -15.48
N LEU A 480 41.21 -8.31 -15.23
CA LEU A 480 40.85 -9.40 -16.15
C LEU A 480 40.56 -8.85 -17.56
N GLY A 481 41.10 -9.51 -18.59
CA GLY A 481 40.96 -9.05 -19.97
C GLY A 481 42.07 -9.51 -20.91
N LYS A 482 42.01 -9.01 -22.14
CA LYS A 482 42.98 -9.30 -23.21
C LYS A 482 44.16 -8.36 -23.17
N TYR A 483 45.35 -8.92 -23.36
CA TYR A 483 46.62 -8.20 -23.37
C TYR A 483 47.49 -8.62 -24.55
N THR A 484 48.29 -7.68 -25.03
CA THR A 484 49.26 -7.89 -26.11
C THR A 484 50.67 -7.75 -25.55
N ILE A 485 51.45 -8.82 -25.64
CA ILE A 485 52.84 -8.87 -25.17
C ILE A 485 53.77 -8.78 -26.37
N LYS A 486 54.61 -7.74 -26.40
CA LYS A 486 55.62 -7.52 -27.44
C LYS A 486 57.01 -7.75 -26.87
N GLU A 487 57.81 -8.61 -27.48
CA GLU A 487 59.24 -8.64 -27.18
C GLU A 487 59.88 -7.39 -27.80
N ILE A 488 60.49 -6.54 -26.97
CA ILE A 488 61.15 -5.30 -27.41
C ILE A 488 62.67 -5.42 -27.37
N LYS A 489 63.19 -6.44 -26.69
CA LYS A 489 64.61 -6.82 -26.71
C LYS A 489 64.74 -8.33 -26.61
N ALA A 490 65.38 -8.94 -27.61
CA ALA A 490 65.71 -10.36 -27.58
C ALA A 490 66.84 -10.64 -26.57
N PRO A 491 66.93 -11.87 -26.04
CA PRO A 491 68.13 -12.36 -25.36
C PRO A 491 69.39 -12.23 -26.23
N ASN A 492 70.55 -12.10 -25.60
CA ASN A 492 71.83 -12.02 -26.33
C ASN A 492 72.03 -13.26 -27.23
N GLY A 493 72.32 -13.02 -28.52
CA GLY A 493 72.52 -14.10 -29.49
C GLY A 493 71.23 -14.69 -30.07
N TYR A 494 70.07 -14.10 -29.80
CA TYR A 494 68.76 -14.54 -30.34
C TYR A 494 68.12 -13.47 -31.22
N MET A 495 67.26 -13.92 -32.14
CA MET A 495 66.44 -13.04 -32.98
C MET A 495 65.26 -12.49 -32.18
N LEU A 496 64.89 -11.23 -32.43
CA LEU A 496 63.70 -10.60 -31.88
C LEU A 496 62.44 -11.21 -32.48
N LEU A 497 61.44 -11.50 -31.64
CA LEU A 497 60.12 -11.90 -32.11
C LEU A 497 59.47 -10.80 -32.95
N ARG A 498 58.95 -11.18 -34.12
CA ARG A 498 58.25 -10.26 -35.04
C ARG A 498 56.80 -10.06 -34.64
N ASP A 499 56.14 -11.16 -34.28
CA ASP A 499 54.72 -11.16 -33.98
C ASP A 499 54.50 -11.00 -32.47
N PRO A 500 53.55 -10.15 -32.05
CA PRO A 500 53.14 -10.06 -30.66
C PRO A 500 52.44 -11.33 -30.19
N ILE A 501 52.41 -11.55 -28.88
CA ILE A 501 51.70 -12.64 -28.23
C ILE A 501 50.42 -12.08 -27.61
N GLU A 502 49.28 -12.63 -27.99
CA GLU A 502 47.99 -12.29 -27.38
C GLU A 502 47.66 -13.25 -26.23
N ILE A 503 47.26 -12.72 -25.09
CA ILE A 503 46.78 -13.49 -23.94
C ILE A 503 45.46 -12.94 -23.41
N GLU A 504 44.73 -13.78 -22.68
CA GLU A 504 43.51 -13.38 -21.96
C GLU A 504 43.60 -13.86 -20.51
N ILE A 505 43.67 -12.90 -19.58
CA ILE A 505 43.65 -13.17 -18.14
C ILE A 505 42.18 -13.33 -17.74
N THR A 506 41.81 -14.54 -17.33
CA THR A 506 40.45 -14.89 -16.89
C THR A 506 40.45 -15.34 -15.44
N GLU A 507 39.28 -15.26 -14.80
CA GLU A 507 39.11 -15.65 -13.39
C GLU A 507 39.39 -17.14 -13.14
N ALA A 508 39.25 -17.98 -14.18
CA ALA A 508 39.49 -19.42 -14.11
C ALA A 508 40.95 -19.80 -13.80
N VAL A 509 41.92 -18.92 -14.09
CA VAL A 509 43.35 -19.21 -13.94
C VAL A 509 44.04 -18.07 -13.19
N LYS A 510 44.32 -18.27 -11.89
CA LYS A 510 45.02 -17.27 -11.04
C LYS A 510 46.38 -16.84 -11.60
N THR A 511 47.09 -17.71 -12.31
CA THR A 511 48.36 -17.37 -12.99
C THR A 511 48.48 -18.14 -14.29
N GLN A 512 48.33 -17.46 -15.42
CA GLN A 512 48.47 -18.05 -16.74
C GLN A 512 49.94 -18.22 -17.10
N LYS A 513 50.38 -19.43 -17.47
CA LYS A 513 51.76 -19.69 -17.87
C LYS A 513 51.88 -19.72 -19.39
N ILE A 514 52.83 -18.98 -19.93
CA ILE A 514 53.11 -18.93 -21.38
C ILE A 514 54.59 -19.21 -21.65
N THR A 515 54.85 -20.08 -22.62
CA THR A 515 56.22 -20.39 -23.06
C THR A 515 56.51 -19.65 -24.35
N VAL A 516 57.60 -18.88 -24.37
CA VAL A 516 57.97 -17.99 -25.48
C VAL A 516 59.33 -18.40 -26.04
N LYS A 517 59.37 -18.79 -27.32
CA LYS A 517 60.55 -19.36 -28.00
C LYS A 517 61.25 -18.31 -28.85
N ASN A 518 62.59 -18.24 -28.84
CA ASN A 518 63.36 -17.46 -29.83
C ASN A 518 64.33 -18.35 -30.60
N ALA A 519 64.50 -18.04 -31.88
CA ALA A 519 65.53 -18.63 -32.71
C ALA A 519 66.89 -18.00 -32.46
N LYS A 520 67.95 -18.82 -32.41
CA LYS A 520 69.33 -18.33 -32.37
C LYS A 520 69.65 -17.48 -33.59
N ASN A 521 70.42 -16.43 -33.36
CA ASN A 521 70.90 -15.56 -34.41
C ASN A 521 72.04 -16.27 -35.18
N ASN A 522 71.76 -16.74 -36.40
CA ASN A 522 72.76 -17.38 -37.27
C ASN A 522 73.57 -16.37 -38.11
N TRP A 523 73.52 -15.08 -37.76
CA TRP A 523 74.35 -14.07 -38.42
C TRP A 523 75.81 -14.27 -38.04
N VAL A 524 76.59 -14.84 -38.95
CA VAL A 524 78.04 -14.70 -38.95
C VAL A 524 78.33 -13.25 -39.32
N ILE A 525 78.77 -12.44 -38.36
CA ILE A 525 79.27 -11.10 -38.67
C ILE A 525 80.44 -11.30 -39.64
N PRO A 526 80.41 -10.76 -40.87
CA PRO A 526 81.57 -10.88 -41.75
C PRO A 526 82.76 -10.19 -41.05
N ASN A 527 83.94 -10.81 -41.09
CA ASN A 527 85.18 -10.14 -40.69
C ASN A 527 85.35 -8.89 -41.56
N THR A 528 84.99 -7.72 -41.04
CA THR A 528 85.23 -6.44 -41.70
C THR A 528 86.68 -6.05 -41.47
N GLY A 529 87.53 -6.45 -42.43
CA GLY A 529 88.98 -6.21 -42.42
C GLY A 529 89.77 -7.01 -43.46
N GLY A 530 89.12 -7.52 -44.53
CA GLY A 530 89.78 -8.28 -45.60
C GLY A 530 90.41 -7.40 -46.68
N SER A 531 91.26 -8.00 -47.52
CA SER A 531 92.13 -7.41 -48.57
C SER A 531 91.51 -6.42 -49.57
N GLY A 532 90.19 -6.20 -49.54
CA GLY A 532 89.53 -5.15 -50.30
C GLY A 532 89.80 -3.74 -49.77
N THR A 533 89.98 -3.54 -48.47
CA THR A 533 90.22 -2.20 -47.88
C THR A 533 91.61 -1.65 -48.22
N THR A 534 92.62 -2.52 -48.34
CA THR A 534 93.98 -2.14 -48.75
C THR A 534 94.03 -1.59 -50.18
N ILE A 535 93.22 -2.12 -51.11
CA ILE A 535 93.14 -1.60 -52.49
C ILE A 535 92.60 -0.17 -52.50
N PHE A 536 91.58 0.13 -51.69
CA PHE A 536 91.04 1.49 -51.60
C PHE A 536 92.03 2.49 -50.98
N TYR A 537 92.83 2.07 -49.99
CA TYR A 537 93.92 2.90 -49.46
C TYR A 537 95.02 3.17 -50.51
N VAL A 538 95.41 2.17 -51.29
CA VAL A 538 96.42 2.33 -52.35
C VAL A 538 95.91 3.25 -53.47
N ILE A 539 94.66 3.09 -53.90
CA ILE A 539 94.03 3.97 -54.90
C ILE A 539 93.92 5.41 -54.35
N GLY A 540 93.53 5.58 -53.08
CA GLY A 540 93.48 6.89 -52.43
C GLY A 540 94.84 7.58 -52.38
N ILE A 541 95.91 6.85 -52.02
CA ILE A 541 97.28 7.38 -52.01
C ILE A 541 97.75 7.75 -53.42
N MET A 542 97.48 6.91 -54.43
CA MET A 542 97.81 7.20 -55.83
C MET A 542 97.11 8.46 -56.35
N LEU A 543 95.82 8.64 -56.02
CA LEU A 543 95.07 9.85 -56.37
C LEU A 543 95.64 11.09 -55.68
N MET A 544 96.01 11.00 -54.39
CA MET A 544 96.66 12.11 -53.68
C MET A 544 98.02 12.50 -54.31
N PHE A 545 98.85 11.53 -54.69
CA PHE A 545 100.11 11.81 -55.39
C PHE A 545 99.87 12.39 -56.79
N GLY A 546 98.85 11.93 -57.52
CA GLY A 546 98.45 12.49 -58.81
C GLY A 546 98.03 13.95 -58.71
N VAL A 547 97.23 14.29 -57.69
CA VAL A 547 96.81 15.68 -57.40
C VAL A 547 98.02 16.53 -57.01
N LEU A 548 98.89 16.05 -56.11
CA LEU A 548 100.11 16.77 -55.71
C LEU A 548 101.07 17.02 -56.89
N TYR A 549 101.24 16.04 -57.78
CA TYR A 549 102.05 16.19 -58.99
C TYR A 549 101.44 17.24 -59.95
N PHE A 550 100.12 17.20 -60.14
CA PHE A 550 99.42 18.17 -60.98
C PHE A 550 99.48 19.60 -60.42
N CYS A 551 99.28 19.76 -59.11
CA CYS A 551 99.42 21.05 -58.41
C CYS A 551 100.85 21.60 -58.52
N LYS A 552 101.89 20.75 -58.38
CA LYS A 552 103.30 21.15 -58.52
C LYS A 552 103.67 21.53 -59.95
N LYS A 553 103.17 20.80 -60.96
CA LYS A 553 103.44 21.09 -62.38
C LYS A 553 102.79 22.39 -62.85
N ASN A 554 101.60 22.71 -62.33
CA ASN A 554 100.83 23.88 -62.74
C ASN A 554 100.97 25.11 -61.80
N ARG A 555 101.85 25.05 -60.78
CA ARG A 555 102.05 26.11 -59.76
C ARG A 555 100.74 26.59 -59.10
N ILE A 556 99.87 25.64 -58.74
CA ILE A 556 98.60 25.94 -58.06
C ILE A 556 98.71 25.76 -56.53
N LEU A 557 99.87 25.30 -56.04
CA LEU A 557 100.26 25.27 -54.62
C LEU A 557 101.71 25.68 -54.45
#